data_AF-A0A7C5UTB2-F1
#
_entry.id   AF-A0A7C5UTB2-F1
#
_cell.length_a   1.000
_cell.length_b   1.000
_cell.length_c   1.000
_cell.angle_alpha   90.00
_cell.angle_beta   90.00
_cell.angle_gamma   90.00
#
_symmetry.space_group_name_H-M   'P 1'
#
loop_
_entity.id
_entity.type
_entity.pdbx_description
1 polymer ?
#
loop_
_entity_poly.entity_id
_entity_poly.type
_entity_poly.pdbx_seq_one_letter_code
_entity_poly.pdbx_strand_id
1 'polypeptide(L)'
;MEARAPQGRIEVSPQVIAAIAEEAVLQCYGVVGLASRRQSGVWTQLPETRGRGGVVVRMEGDRVLLDLYVIIEYGTRICEVARNVMSTVKFAVEQLGVPVGQVNVNVQGIHLSNPQP
;
A
#
# COMPACT_ATOMS: atom_id res chain seq x y z
N MET A 1 47.10 7.59 5.22
CA MET A 1 46.08 6.98 4.33
C MET A 1 44.88 6.64 5.19
N GLU A 2 43.85 7.48 5.20
CA GLU A 2 42.59 7.16 5.88
C GLU A 2 41.86 6.07 5.09
N ALA A 3 41.68 4.92 5.72
CA ALA A 3 40.84 3.85 5.19
C ALA A 3 39.38 4.32 5.25
N ARG A 4 38.77 4.58 4.08
CA ARG A 4 37.33 4.75 3.96
C ARG A 4 36.66 3.46 4.45
N ALA A 5 35.96 3.54 5.59
CA ALA A 5 35.16 2.45 6.09
C ALA A 5 34.12 2.03 5.03
N PRO A 6 33.78 0.72 4.93
CA PRO A 6 32.79 0.24 3.98
C PRO A 6 31.46 0.98 4.20
N GLN A 7 30.88 1.48 3.11
CA GLN A 7 29.59 2.16 3.13
C GLN A 7 28.54 1.20 3.69
N GLY A 8 27.83 1.61 4.75
CA GLY A 8 26.74 0.82 5.33
C GLY A 8 25.64 0.58 4.31
N ARG A 9 25.12 -0.65 4.24
CA ARG A 9 24.01 -1.03 3.37
C ARG A 9 22.70 -0.83 4.12
N ILE A 10 21.79 -0.03 3.58
CA ILE A 10 20.44 0.15 4.12
C ILE A 10 19.54 -0.88 3.45
N GLU A 11 18.97 -1.80 4.22
CA GLU A 11 17.95 -2.75 3.77
C GLU A 11 16.61 -2.40 4.40
N VAL A 12 15.59 -2.22 3.56
CA VAL A 12 14.21 -1.96 4.02
C VAL A 12 13.41 -3.24 3.88
N SER A 13 12.87 -3.73 4.98
CA SER A 13 11.99 -4.91 4.97
C SER A 13 10.72 -4.62 4.16
N PRO A 14 10.22 -5.57 3.33
CA PRO A 14 8.92 -5.44 2.66
C PRO A 14 7.76 -5.14 3.62
N GLN A 15 7.86 -5.56 4.88
CA GLN A 15 6.88 -5.27 5.92
C GLN A 15 6.83 -3.79 6.28
N VAL A 16 7.98 -3.10 6.29
CA VAL A 16 8.07 -1.65 6.53
C VAL A 16 7.46 -0.90 5.35
N ILE A 17 7.74 -1.34 4.12
CA ILE A 17 7.13 -0.77 2.91
C ILE A 17 5.60 -0.92 2.97
N ALA A 18 5.10 -2.10 3.34
CA ALA A 18 3.68 -2.35 3.49
C ALA A 18 3.05 -1.41 4.53
N ALA A 19 3.66 -1.28 5.71
CA ALA A 19 3.15 -0.40 6.78
C ALA A 19 3.11 1.07 6.37
N ILE A 20 4.15 1.56 5.68
CA ILE A 20 4.21 2.94 5.19
C ILE A 20 3.16 3.18 4.09
N ALA A 21 2.97 2.21 3.20
CA ALA A 21 1.94 2.28 2.19
C ALA A 21 0.53 2.23 2.81
N GLU A 22 0.28 1.38 3.82
CA GLU A 22 -0.99 1.32 4.55
C GLU A 22 -1.32 2.68 5.18
N GLU A 23 -0.37 3.28 5.89
CA GLU A 23 -0.53 4.61 6.50
C GLU A 23 -0.80 5.68 5.41
N ALA A 24 -0.01 5.70 4.35
CA ALA A 24 -0.16 6.65 3.26
C ALA A 24 -1.55 6.56 2.58
N VAL A 25 -2.11 5.35 2.43
CA VAL A 25 -3.46 5.15 1.90
C VAL A 25 -4.52 5.71 2.84
N LEU A 26 -4.40 5.47 4.15
CA LEU A 26 -5.38 5.92 5.15
C LEU A 26 -5.42 7.45 5.30
N GLN A 27 -4.33 8.15 4.95
CA GLN A 27 -4.27 9.62 4.93
C GLN A 27 -4.91 10.22 3.65
N CYS A 28 -5.27 9.41 2.66
CA CYS A 28 -5.85 9.92 1.41
C CYS A 28 -7.35 10.22 1.57
N TYR A 29 -7.74 11.44 1.21
CA TYR A 29 -9.15 11.84 1.17
C TYR A 29 -9.99 10.93 0.27
N GLY A 30 -11.14 10.50 0.77
CA GLY A 30 -12.06 9.58 0.08
C GLY A 30 -11.76 8.10 0.32
N VAL A 31 -10.72 7.73 1.06
CA VAL A 31 -10.49 6.36 1.52
C VAL A 31 -11.02 6.21 2.94
N VAL A 32 -11.95 5.26 3.14
CA VAL A 32 -12.51 4.97 4.49
C VAL A 32 -11.79 3.83 5.18
N GLY A 33 -11.04 3.03 4.42
CA GLY A 33 -10.31 1.91 4.97
C GLY A 33 -9.69 1.00 3.91
N LEU A 34 -9.02 -0.03 4.42
CA LEU A 34 -8.33 -1.05 3.66
C LEU A 34 -9.13 -2.35 3.68
N ALA A 35 -9.08 -3.10 2.58
CA ALA A 35 -9.72 -4.40 2.46
C ALA A 35 -8.66 -5.49 2.35
N SER A 36 -8.74 -6.52 3.20
CA SER A 36 -7.86 -7.67 3.05
C SER A 36 -8.10 -8.37 1.70
N ARG A 37 -7.03 -8.71 0.99
CA ARG A 37 -7.05 -9.55 -0.21
C ARG A 37 -7.47 -10.96 0.19
N ARG A 38 -8.76 -11.19 0.48
CA ARG A 38 -9.31 -12.54 0.57
C ARG A 38 -9.20 -13.16 -0.82
N GLN A 39 -8.34 -14.16 -0.95
CA GLN A 39 -8.30 -15.02 -2.12
C GLN A 39 -9.66 -15.73 -2.22
N SER A 40 -10.39 -15.52 -3.32
CA SER A 40 -11.57 -16.33 -3.59
C SER A 40 -11.11 -17.76 -3.86
N GLY A 41 -11.52 -18.69 -3.00
CA GLY A 41 -11.40 -20.11 -3.23
C GLY A 41 -10.29 -20.80 -2.42
N VAL A 42 -10.71 -21.72 -1.57
CA VAL A 42 -9.91 -22.71 -0.82
C VAL A 42 -9.36 -22.23 0.53
N TRP A 43 -9.97 -22.80 1.56
CA TRP A 43 -9.58 -22.80 2.96
C TRP A 43 -8.32 -23.66 3.14
N THR A 44 -7.13 -23.15 2.80
CA THR A 44 -5.88 -23.85 3.14
C THR A 44 -5.06 -23.01 4.11
N GLN A 45 -4.83 -23.62 5.27
CA GLN A 45 -4.00 -23.15 6.36
C GLN A 45 -2.58 -22.86 5.84
N LEU A 46 -2.11 -21.61 5.96
CA LEU A 46 -0.70 -21.25 5.89
C LEU A 46 -0.38 -20.15 6.92
N PRO A 47 0.85 -20.13 7.46
CA PRO A 47 1.15 -19.51 8.73
C PRO A 47 1.19 -17.98 8.67
N GLU A 48 0.84 -17.42 9.81
CA GLU A 48 0.54 -16.02 10.05
C GLU A 48 1.78 -15.13 10.05
N THR A 49 2.10 -14.53 8.91
CA THR A 49 2.74 -13.20 8.91
C THR A 49 1.74 -12.19 8.38
N ARG A 50 0.70 -11.94 9.19
CA ARG A 50 -0.34 -10.95 8.96
C ARG A 50 0.24 -9.53 9.05
N GLY A 51 0.63 -8.95 7.91
CA GLY A 51 0.50 -7.50 7.70
C GLY A 51 -0.99 -7.16 7.64
N ARG A 52 -1.42 -6.06 8.25
CA ARG A 52 -2.83 -5.70 8.43
C ARG A 52 -3.47 -5.40 7.06
N GLY A 53 -4.16 -6.42 6.56
CA GLY A 53 -4.51 -6.62 5.16
C GLY A 53 -5.12 -5.44 4.41
N GLY A 54 -4.39 -5.04 3.37
CA GLY A 54 -4.83 -4.13 2.31
C GLY A 54 -3.74 -3.83 1.30
N VAL A 55 -2.48 -4.09 1.64
CA VAL A 55 -1.33 -3.84 0.77
C VAL A 55 -0.57 -5.13 0.52
N VAL A 56 -0.29 -5.42 -0.75
CA VAL A 56 0.61 -6.49 -1.17
C VAL A 56 1.84 -5.86 -1.82
N VAL A 57 3.00 -6.16 -1.27
CA VAL A 57 4.29 -5.66 -1.76
C VAL A 57 4.99 -6.77 -2.51
N ARG A 58 5.43 -6.49 -3.74
CA ARG A 58 6.23 -7.39 -4.57
C ARG A 58 7.53 -6.69 -4.95
N MET A 59 8.64 -7.42 -4.87
CA MET A 59 9.95 -6.93 -5.30
C MET A 59 10.26 -7.49 -6.69
N GLU A 60 10.63 -6.63 -7.63
CA GLU A 60 11.07 -6.99 -8.98
C GLU A 60 12.41 -6.30 -9.26
N GLY A 61 13.51 -7.06 -9.07
CA GLY A 61 14.86 -6.49 -9.06
C GLY A 61 14.99 -5.44 -7.95
N ASP A 62 15.38 -4.23 -8.34
CA ASP A 62 15.52 -3.10 -7.41
C ASP A 62 14.22 -2.31 -7.21
N ARG A 63 13.11 -2.68 -7.88
CA ARG A 63 11.86 -1.94 -7.85
C ARG A 63 10.80 -2.61 -7.00
N VAL A 64 9.94 -1.79 -6.42
CA VAL A 64 8.77 -2.23 -5.65
C VAL A 64 7.51 -2.09 -6.49
N LEU A 65 6.68 -3.12 -6.49
CA LEU A 65 5.31 -3.08 -6.99
C LEU A 65 4.35 -3.20 -5.81
N LEU A 66 3.38 -2.31 -5.74
CA LEU A 66 2.36 -2.30 -4.69
C LEU A 66 0.98 -2.58 -5.28
N ASP A 67 0.27 -3.54 -4.70
CA ASP A 67 -1.16 -3.73 -4.94
C ASP A 67 -1.93 -3.33 -3.69
N LEU A 68 -2.73 -2.28 -3.81
CA LEU A 68 -3.53 -1.69 -2.75
C LEU A 68 -4.98 -2.14 -2.92
N TYR A 69 -5.65 -2.45 -1.83
CA TYR A 69 -7.05 -2.88 -1.77
C TYR A 69 -7.78 -1.94 -0.83
N VAL A 70 -8.60 -1.06 -1.40
CA VAL A 70 -9.18 0.08 -0.70
C VAL A 70 -10.70 0.04 -0.74
N ILE A 71 -11.31 0.65 0.27
CA ILE A 71 -12.73 0.96 0.33
C ILE A 71 -12.86 2.47 0.23
N ILE A 72 -13.66 2.95 -0.71
CA ILE A 72 -13.79 4.37 -1.03
C ILE A 72 -15.13 4.91 -0.53
N GLU A 73 -15.15 6.17 -0.10
CA GLU A 73 -16.38 6.86 0.32
C GLU A 73 -17.31 7.15 -0.87
N TYR A 74 -18.60 6.87 -0.71
CA TYR A 74 -19.65 7.23 -1.67
C TYR A 74 -19.72 8.75 -1.89
N GLY A 75 -20.00 9.16 -3.13
CA GLY A 75 -20.09 10.58 -3.48
C GLY A 75 -18.75 11.22 -3.88
N THR A 76 -17.65 10.47 -3.82
CA THR A 76 -16.34 10.90 -4.33
C THR A 76 -16.08 10.37 -5.74
N ARG A 77 -15.27 11.10 -6.52
CA ARG A 77 -14.83 10.63 -7.85
C ARG A 77 -13.74 9.56 -7.65
N ILE A 78 -14.11 8.29 -7.79
CA ILE A 78 -13.21 7.13 -7.60
C ILE A 78 -11.90 7.28 -8.38
N CYS A 79 -11.95 7.77 -9.63
CA CYS A 79 -10.75 7.97 -10.43
C CYS A 79 -9.79 9.02 -9.86
N GLU A 80 -10.32 10.09 -9.24
CA GLU A 80 -9.51 11.13 -8.60
C GLU A 80 -8.91 10.60 -7.30
N VAL A 81 -9.71 9.91 -6.48
CA VAL A 81 -9.25 9.27 -5.24
C VAL A 81 -8.14 8.25 -5.54
N ALA A 82 -8.34 7.37 -6.53
CA ALA A 82 -7.34 6.37 -6.91
C ALA A 82 -6.03 7.01 -7.39
N ARG A 83 -6.10 8.08 -8.20
CA ARG A 83 -4.91 8.83 -8.63
C ARG A 83 -4.18 9.47 -7.46
N ASN A 84 -4.92 10.05 -6.52
CA ASN A 84 -4.34 10.63 -5.31
C ASN A 84 -3.63 9.55 -4.47
N VAL A 85 -4.29 8.41 -4.24
CA VAL A 85 -3.72 7.26 -3.54
C VAL A 85 -2.44 6.77 -4.22
N MET A 86 -2.45 6.58 -5.55
CA MET A 86 -1.26 6.17 -6.31
C MET A 86 -0.09 7.13 -6.12
N SER A 87 -0.34 8.45 -6.22
CA SER A 87 0.70 9.47 -6.08
C SER A 87 1.26 9.52 -4.65
N THR A 88 0.38 9.52 -3.65
CA THR A 88 0.75 9.63 -2.23
C THR A 88 1.55 8.41 -1.77
N VAL A 89 1.10 7.20 -2.12
CA VAL A 89 1.80 5.97 -1.75
C VAL A 89 3.14 5.87 -2.46
N LYS A 90 3.19 6.20 -3.76
CA LYS A 90 4.45 6.22 -4.51
C LYS A 90 5.47 7.14 -3.83
N PHE A 91 5.06 8.38 -3.54
CA PHE A 91 5.92 9.35 -2.87
C PHE A 91 6.39 8.85 -1.50
N ALA A 92 5.49 8.35 -0.66
CA ALA A 92 5.83 7.87 0.68
C ALA A 92 6.85 6.71 0.67
N VAL A 93 6.71 5.77 -0.27
CA VAL A 93 7.62 4.63 -0.38
C VAL A 93 8.96 5.03 -1.00
N GLU A 94 8.97 5.92 -2.00
CA GLU A 94 10.22 6.41 -2.61
C GLU A 94 11.11 7.17 -1.62
N GLN A 95 10.53 7.79 -0.59
CA GLN A 95 11.29 8.44 0.50
C GLN A 95 12.13 7.45 1.33
N LEU A 96 11.86 6.15 1.26
CA LEU A 96 12.67 5.10 1.88
C LEU A 96 13.94 4.77 1.05
N GLY A 97 14.14 5.43 -0.09
CA GLY A 97 15.27 5.19 -0.99
C GLY A 97 15.08 3.99 -1.92
N VAL A 98 13.85 3.49 -2.05
CA VAL A 98 13.52 2.34 -2.90
C VAL A 98 12.64 2.80 -4.07
N PRO A 99 13.03 2.54 -5.33
CA PRO A 99 12.26 2.99 -6.47
C PRO A 99 10.95 2.20 -6.61
N VAL A 100 9.85 2.92 -6.84
CA VAL A 100 8.53 2.30 -7.04
C VAL A 100 8.28 2.13 -8.53
N GLY A 101 8.08 0.88 -8.95
CA GLY A 101 7.78 0.53 -10.34
C GLY A 101 6.31 0.77 -10.67
N GLN A 102 5.39 0.24 -9.86
CA GLN A 102 3.95 0.32 -10.09
C GLN A 102 3.18 0.41 -8.77
N VAL A 103 2.07 1.15 -8.79
CA VAL A 103 1.09 1.20 -7.71
C VAL A 103 -0.28 0.91 -8.30
N ASN A 104 -0.84 -0.26 -7.98
CA ASN A 104 -2.14 -0.70 -8.45
C ASN A 104 -3.18 -0.49 -7.35
N VAL A 105 -4.24 0.25 -7.64
CA VAL A 105 -5.34 0.49 -6.69
C VAL A 105 -6.55 -0.35 -7.09
N ASN A 106 -6.92 -1.28 -6.23
CA ASN A 106 -8.08 -2.16 -6.37
C ASN A 106 -9.17 -1.67 -5.42
N VAL A 107 -10.28 -1.17 -5.98
CA VAL A 107 -11.41 -0.71 -5.19
C VAL A 107 -12.32 -1.90 -4.90
N GLN A 108 -12.33 -2.35 -3.65
CA GLN A 108 -13.07 -3.54 -3.22
C GLN A 108 -14.51 -3.24 -2.82
N GLY A 109 -14.82 -1.97 -2.54
CA GLY A 109 -16.15 -1.55 -2.14
C GLY A 109 -16.28 -0.04 -2.02
N ILE A 110 -17.53 0.40 -1.91
CA ILE A 110 -17.89 1.78 -1.66
C ILE A 110 -18.63 1.83 -0.32
N HIS A 111 -18.25 2.74 0.56
CA HIS A 111 -18.91 2.96 1.83
C HIS A 111 -19.91 4.11 1.72
N LEU A 112 -21.17 3.83 2.03
CA LEU A 112 -22.21 4.84 2.13
C LEU A 112 -22.16 5.42 3.55
N SER A 113 -21.55 6.59 3.68
CA SER A 113 -21.66 7.43 4.88
C SER A 113 -23.11 7.91 4.95
N ASN A 114 -23.97 7.13 5.58
CA ASN A 114 -25.40 7.40 5.66
C ASN A 114 -25.65 8.75 6.38
N PRO A 115 -26.16 9.81 5.72
CA PRO A 115 -26.84 10.85 6.47
C PRO A 115 -28.25 10.33 6.76
N GLN A 116 -28.62 10.24 8.03
CA GLN A 116 -30.03 10.06 8.40
C GLN A 116 -30.39 11.15 9.40
N PRO A 117 -31.66 11.58 9.38
CA PRO A 117 -32.38 12.22 8.27
C PRO A 117 -32.53 13.74 8.50
#